data_AF-A0A662V8X2-F1
#
_entry.id   AF-A0A662V8X2-F1
#
_cell.length_a   1.000
_cell.length_b   1.000
_cell.length_c   1.000
_cell.angle_alpha   90.00
_cell.angle_beta   90.00
_cell.angle_gamma   90.00
#
_symmetry.space_group_name_H-M   'P 1'
#
loop_
_entity.id
_entity.type
_entity.pdbx_description
1 polymer ?
#
loop_
_entity_poly.entity_id
_entity_poly.type
_entity_poly.pdbx_seq_one_letter_code
_entity_poly.pdbx_strand_id
1 'polypeptide(L)' 'SNVPLLIFSGNSYDLGLLCGKPFPVTLLGVIDLGESRLLELVKGEEEGGK' A
#
# COMPACT_ATOMS: atom_id res chain seq x y z
N SER A 1 14.08 7.37 -10.06
CA SER A 1 12.63 7.16 -10.00
C SER A 1 12.35 5.68 -10.03
N ASN A 2 12.20 5.04 -8.86
CA ASN A 2 11.93 3.60 -8.74
C ASN A 2 11.18 3.35 -7.41
N VAL A 3 10.03 4.00 -7.25
CA VAL A 3 9.18 3.84 -6.06
C VAL A 3 8.26 2.65 -6.32
N PRO A 4 8.24 1.64 -5.44
CA PRO A 4 7.40 0.48 -5.62
C PRO A 4 5.92 0.83 -5.53
N LEU A 5 5.10 0.14 -6.31
CA LEU A 5 3.65 0.29 -6.32
C LEU A 5 3.00 -0.99 -5.83
N LEU A 6 2.23 -0.90 -4.75
CA LEU A 6 1.41 -1.99 -4.25
C LEU A 6 -0.07 -1.71 -4.60
N ILE A 7 -0.72 -2.64 -5.28
CA ILE A 7 -2.15 -2.53 -5.60
C ILE A 7 -2.97 -3.16 -4.49
N PHE A 8 -3.71 -2.33 -3.76
CA PHE A 8 -4.65 -2.79 -2.77
C PHE A 8 -5.86 -3.48 -3.45
N SER A 9 -6.20 -4.69 -3.02
CA SER A 9 -7.26 -5.51 -3.66
C SER A 9 -8.70 -5.09 -3.31
N GLY A 10 -8.89 -4.19 -2.36
CA GLY A 10 -10.20 -3.63 -2.01
C GLY A 10 -10.54 -2.36 -2.78
N ASN A 11 -11.71 -1.78 -2.49
CA ASN A 11 -12.12 -0.50 -3.08
C ASN A 11 -11.64 0.71 -2.25
N SER A 12 -11.91 1.92 -2.72
CA SER A 12 -11.45 3.16 -2.06
C SER A 12 -12.10 3.43 -0.69
N TYR A 13 -13.32 2.95 -0.45
CA TYR A 13 -13.93 3.01 0.88
C TYR A 13 -13.26 2.04 1.85
N ASP A 14 -12.93 0.83 1.41
CA ASP A 14 -12.23 -0.16 2.23
C ASP A 14 -10.85 0.37 2.65
N LEU A 15 -10.10 0.98 1.72
CA LEU A 15 -8.81 1.59 2.01
C LEU A 15 -8.95 2.78 2.97
N GLY A 16 -9.97 3.62 2.77
CA GLY A 16 -10.27 4.73 3.69
C GLY A 16 -10.54 4.25 5.11
N LEU A 17 -11.34 3.19 5.26
CA LEU A 17 -11.65 2.59 6.56
C LEU A 17 -10.41 2.02 7.25
N LEU A 18 -9.54 1.30 6.53
CA LEU A 18 -8.26 0.78 7.06
C LEU A 18 -7.32 1.90 7.51
N CYS A 19 -7.35 3.04 6.83
CA CYS A 19 -6.61 4.24 7.22
C CYS A 19 -7.30 5.04 8.36
N GLY A 20 -8.42 4.58 8.89
CA GLY A 20 -9.19 5.27 9.93
C GLY A 20 -9.85 6.57 9.45
N LYS A 21 -10.17 6.68 8.15
CA LYS A 21 -10.79 7.85 7.54
C LYS A 21 -12.26 7.59 7.21
N PRO A 22 -13.19 8.53 7.51
CA PRO A 22 -14.61 8.39 7.19
C PRO A 22 -14.94 8.81 5.75
N PHE A 23 -14.00 8.65 4.82
CA PHE A 23 -14.13 9.03 3.41
C PHE A 23 -13.22 8.14 2.54
N PRO A 24 -13.53 7.97 1.24
CA PRO A 24 -12.74 7.11 0.37
C PRO A 24 -11.31 7.62 0.15
N VAL A 25 -10.36 6.70 0.12
CA VAL A 25 -8.95 6.93 -0.19
C VAL A 25 -8.58 6.09 -1.41
N THR A 26 -8.08 6.72 -2.46
CA THR A 26 -7.73 6.02 -3.73
C THR A 26 -6.24 5.71 -3.85
N LEU A 27 -5.39 6.45 -3.15
CA LEU A 27 -3.94 6.32 -3.17
C LEU A 27 -3.35 6.90 -1.88
N LEU A 28 -2.29 6.27 -1.36
CA LEU A 28 -1.48 6.84 -0.29
C LEU A 28 0.01 6.65 -0.60
N GLY A 29 0.82 7.60 -0.16
CA GLY A 29 2.28 7.52 -0.23
C GLY A 29 2.86 7.25 1.15
N VAL A 30 3.79 6.31 1.24
CA VAL A 30 4.54 6.03 2.47
C VAL A 30 5.81 6.89 2.46
N ILE A 31 5.87 7.89 3.35
CA ILE A 31 7.03 8.78 3.50
C ILE A 31 8.01 8.26 4.56
N ASP A 32 7.47 7.67 5.63
CA ASP A 32 8.22 7.01 6.70
C ASP A 32 7.48 5.71 7.07
N LEU A 33 8.23 4.63 7.25
CA LEU A 33 7.72 3.30 7.56
C LEU A 33 7.53 3.07 9.06
N GLY A 34 8.19 3.86 9.92
CA GLY A 34 8.24 3.61 11.35
C GLY A 34 8.60 2.15 11.66
N GLU A 35 7.79 1.48 12.48
CA GLU A 35 7.98 0.08 12.87
C GLU A 35 7.21 -0.93 11.99
N SER A 36 6.67 -0.47 10.84
CA SER A 36 5.90 -1.35 9.95
C SER A 36 6.78 -2.27 9.11
N ARG A 37 6.20 -3.40 8.68
CA ARG A 37 6.83 -4.37 7.77
C ARG A 37 6.37 -4.22 6.31
N LEU A 38 5.86 -3.05 5.92
CA LEU A 38 5.28 -2.82 4.59
C LEU A 38 6.27 -3.09 3.44
N LEU A 39 7.56 -2.87 3.65
CA LEU A 39 8.60 -3.18 2.66
C LEU A 39 8.72 -4.68 2.34
N GLU A 40 8.35 -5.56 3.26
CA GLU A 40 8.40 -7.01 3.01
C GLU A 40 7.34 -7.42 1.98
N LEU A 41 6.19 -6.75 1.99
CA LEU A 41 5.10 -7.00 1.03
C LEU A 41 5.49 -6.62 -0.38
N VAL A 42 6.22 -5.51 -0.53
CA VAL A 42 6.72 -5.03 -1.83
C VAL A 42 7.78 -5.97 -2.40
N LYS A 43 8.70 -6.45 -1.56
CA LYS A 43 9.81 -7.32 -2.01
C LYS A 43 9.35 -8.68 -2.50
N GLY A 44 8.18 -9.16 -2.04
CA GLY A 44 7.58 -10.41 -2.51
C GLY A 44 7.09 -10.37 -3.96
N GLU A 45 6.90 -9.18 -4.55
CA GLU A 45 6.39 -9.03 -5.93
C GLU A 45 7.51 -8.99 -6.99
N GLU A 46 8.79 -8.79 -6.62
CA GLU A 46 9.91 -8.82 -7.57
C GLU A 46 10.32 -10.25 -7.99
N GLU A 47 9.98 -11.30 -7.23
CA GLU A 47 10.21 -12.71 -7.62
C GLU A 47 9.01 -13.36 -8.32
N GLY A 48 7.88 -12.65 -8.44
CA GLY A 48 6.63 -13.15 -9.02
C GLY A 48 6.35 -12.71 -10.47
N GLY A 49 7.27 -12.01 -11.12
CA GLY A 49 7.17 -11.62 -12.53
C GLY A 49 7.47 -12.77 -13.49
N LYS A 50 6.52 -13.71 -13.62
CA LYS A 50 6.40 -14.63 -14.77
C LYS A 50 5.00 -14.56 -15.34
#